data_AF-A0A965VBE2-F1
#
_entry.id   AF-A0A965VBE2-F1
#
_cell.length_a   1.000
_cell.length_b   1.000
_cell.length_c   1.000
_cell.angle_alpha   90.00
_cell.angle_beta   90.00
_cell.angle_gamma   90.00
#
_symmetry.space_group_name_H-M   'P 1'
#
loop_
_entity.id
_entity.type
_entity.pdbx_description
1 polymer ?
#
loop_
_entity_poly.entity_id
_entity_poly.type
_entity_poly.pdbx_seq_one_letter_code
_entity_poly.pdbx_strand_id
1 'polypeptide(L)'
;MRSERPFSVFVDEFDAFASPAFATFLNKGRSSDFMIHLAHQTLSDLNRVSPDFMGQIMGNMNVRYIFRQDSQPDLGKPAKTR
;
A
#
# COMPACT_ATOMS: atom_id res chain seq x y z
N MET A 1 -15.56 -15.04 18.70
CA MET A 1 -16.58 -14.60 17.72
C MET A 1 -15.84 -13.84 16.65
N ARG A 2 -15.65 -14.42 15.46
CA ARG A 2 -15.15 -13.66 14.31
C ARG A 2 -16.27 -12.75 13.85
N SER A 3 -16.00 -11.46 13.67
CA SER A 3 -16.95 -10.56 13.04
C SER A 3 -17.16 -11.03 11.60
N GLU A 4 -18.40 -11.24 11.16
CA GLU A 4 -18.70 -11.59 9.77
C GLU A 4 -18.32 -10.47 8.80
N ARG A 5 -18.09 -9.26 9.32
CA ARG A 5 -17.64 -8.09 8.57
C ARG A 5 -16.24 -7.71 9.03
N PRO A 6 -15.23 -7.74 8.15
CA PRO A 6 -13.92 -7.22 8.51
C PRO A 6 -14.02 -5.74 8.87
N PHE A 7 -13.23 -5.29 9.83
CA PHE A 7 -13.19 -3.88 10.24
C PHE A 7 -12.22 -3.13 9.32
N SER A 8 -12.74 -2.12 8.61
CA SER A 8 -11.96 -1.35 7.65
C SER A 8 -11.27 -0.15 8.29
N VAL A 9 -9.99 0.01 8.01
CA VAL A 9 -9.17 1.16 8.37
C VAL A 9 -8.77 1.89 7.10
N PHE A 10 -9.12 3.17 7.03
CA PHE A 10 -8.78 4.05 5.91
C PHE A 10 -7.72 5.03 6.37
N VAL A 11 -6.64 5.09 5.60
CA VAL A 11 -5.44 5.85 5.91
C VAL A 11 -5.17 6.77 4.73
N ASP A 12 -5.61 8.02 4.85
CA ASP A 12 -5.36 9.04 3.85
C ASP A 12 -4.00 9.71 4.08
N GLU A 13 -3.41 10.26 3.02
CA GLU A 13 -2.07 10.88 3.03
C GLU A 13 -1.03 10.01 3.75
N PHE A 14 -1.00 8.72 3.43
CA PHE A 14 -0.16 7.72 4.11
C PHE A 14 1.34 8.06 4.03
N ASP A 15 1.76 8.70 2.95
CA ASP A 15 3.14 9.13 2.74
C ASP A 15 3.65 10.10 3.81
N ALA A 16 2.79 10.90 4.44
CA ALA A 16 3.18 11.86 5.48
C ALA A 16 3.76 11.21 6.76
N PHE A 17 3.48 9.93 7.00
CA PHE A 17 3.98 9.18 8.16
C PHE A 17 4.45 7.76 7.80
N ALA A 18 4.69 7.51 6.51
CA ALA A 18 5.22 6.26 6.02
C ALA A 18 6.57 5.97 6.70
N SER A 19 6.66 4.80 7.35
CA SER A 19 7.86 4.39 8.06
C SER A 19 8.07 2.88 7.96
N PRO A 20 9.32 2.37 8.08
CA PRO A 20 9.59 0.94 8.00
C PRO A 20 8.78 0.08 8.99
N ALA A 21 8.43 0.63 10.15
CA ALA A 21 7.58 -0.04 11.14
C ALA A 21 6.20 -0.38 10.57
N PHE A 22 5.66 0.45 9.68
CA PHE A 22 4.35 0.25 9.07
C PHE A 22 4.31 -0.96 8.13
N ALA A 23 5.40 -1.24 7.40
CA ALA A 23 5.49 -2.43 6.56
C ALA A 23 5.44 -3.72 7.40
N THR A 24 6.03 -3.70 8.59
CA THR A 24 5.92 -4.82 9.55
C THR A 24 4.49 -4.96 10.07
N PHE A 25 3.82 -3.84 10.36
CA PHE A 25 2.42 -3.82 10.75
C PHE A 25 1.52 -4.44 9.68
N LEU A 26 1.64 -4.04 8.40
CA LEU A 26 0.85 -4.62 7.29
C LEU A 26 1.07 -6.12 7.13
N ASN A 27 2.33 -6.58 7.19
CA ASN A 27 2.66 -8.00 7.08
C ASN A 27 1.95 -8.84 8.17
N LYS A 28 1.91 -8.34 9.41
CA LYS A 28 1.22 -9.00 10.53
C LYS A 28 -0.30 -8.83 10.47
N GLY A 29 -0.77 -7.70 9.94
CA GLY A 29 -2.20 -7.36 9.82
C GLY A 29 -2.97 -8.26 8.85
N ARG A 30 -2.28 -9.02 7.98
CA ARG A 30 -2.93 -9.96 7.06
C ARG A 30 -3.70 -11.10 7.74
N SER A 31 -3.32 -11.47 8.96
CA SER A 31 -4.00 -12.52 9.73
C SER A 31 -5.06 -11.98 10.69
N SER A 32 -5.18 -10.66 10.80
CA SER A 32 -6.25 -10.00 11.55
C SER A 32 -7.46 -9.76 10.66
N ASP A 33 -8.68 -9.80 11.22
CA ASP A 33 -9.94 -9.52 10.51
C ASP A 33 -10.09 -8.00 10.18
N PHE A 34 -8.99 -7.34 9.77
CA PHE A 34 -8.93 -5.94 9.36
C PHE A 34 -8.73 -5.80 7.85
N MET A 35 -9.40 -4.82 7.25
CA MET A 35 -9.13 -4.37 5.88
C MET A 35 -8.43 -3.02 5.94
N ILE A 36 -7.20 -2.93 5.45
CA ILE A 36 -6.43 -1.68 5.47
C ILE A 36 -6.42 -1.08 4.07
N HIS A 37 -6.87 0.17 3.97
CA HIS A 37 -6.88 0.97 2.75
C HIS A 37 -5.91 2.13 2.92
N LEU A 38 -4.90 2.21 2.05
CA LEU A 38 -3.90 3.27 2.06
C LEU A 38 -4.08 4.14 0.82
N ALA A 39 -4.11 5.45 1.00
CA ALA A 39 -4.06 6.44 -0.08
C ALA A 39 -2.75 7.23 0.02
N HIS A 40 -2.09 7.44 -1.12
CA HIS A 40 -0.87 8.22 -1.26
C HIS A 40 -0.87 8.86 -2.66
N GLN A 41 -0.15 9.97 -2.82
CA GLN A 41 -0.20 10.76 -4.06
C GLN A 41 0.69 10.18 -5.16
N THR A 42 1.93 9.78 -4.82
CA THR A 42 2.87 9.20 -5.80
C THR A 42 3.58 7.97 -5.21
N LEU A 43 4.15 7.09 -6.05
CA LEU A 43 5.04 6.03 -5.54
C LEU A 43 6.40 6.58 -5.16
N SER A 44 6.78 7.73 -5.71
CA SER A 44 8.01 8.44 -5.34
C SER A 44 8.04 8.73 -3.84
N ASP A 45 6.91 9.10 -3.23
CA ASP A 45 6.86 9.40 -1.80
C ASP A 45 7.13 8.17 -0.93
N LEU A 46 6.65 6.99 -1.34
CA LEU A 46 7.02 5.73 -0.69
C LEU A 46 8.50 5.37 -0.92
N ASN A 47 9.00 5.63 -2.12
CA ASN A 47 10.40 5.38 -2.49
C ASN A 47 11.38 6.27 -1.70
N ARG A 48 10.95 7.46 -1.25
CA ARG A 48 11.74 8.34 -0.37
C ARG A 48 12.02 7.72 0.99
N VAL A 49 11.15 6.83 1.48
CA VAL A 49 11.42 6.03 2.69
C VAL A 49 12.51 5.01 2.39
N SER A 50 12.26 4.14 1.40
CA SER A 50 13.27 3.35 0.69
C SER A 50 12.64 2.57 -0.47
N PRO A 51 13.42 2.15 -1.48
CA PRO A 51 12.94 1.26 -2.54
C PRO A 51 12.38 -0.06 -2.00
N ASP A 52 13.03 -0.62 -0.97
CA ASP A 52 12.59 -1.85 -0.31
C ASP A 52 11.26 -1.67 0.42
N PHE A 53 11.09 -0.53 1.10
CA PHE A 53 9.84 -0.19 1.77
C PHE A 53 8.69 -0.08 0.76
N MET A 54 8.88 0.66 -0.33
CA MET A 54 7.90 0.74 -1.41
C MET A 54 7.53 -0.66 -1.93
N GLY A 55 8.53 -1.51 -2.18
CA GLY A 55 8.33 -2.89 -2.59
C GLY A 55 7.52 -3.71 -1.58
N GLN A 56 7.78 -3.55 -0.28
CA GLN A 56 7.05 -4.21 0.79
C GLN A 56 5.60 -3.72 0.92
N ILE A 57 5.36 -2.42 0.86
CA ILE A 57 4.00 -1.86 0.89
C ILE A 57 3.22 -2.41 -0.30
N MET A 58 3.78 -2.29 -1.50
CA MET A 58 3.15 -2.78 -2.71
C MET A 58 2.89 -4.30 -2.63
N GLY A 59 3.87 -5.11 -2.25
CA GLY A 59 3.69 -6.57 -2.08
C GLY A 59 2.67 -6.96 -1.01
N ASN A 60 2.41 -6.08 -0.05
CA ASN A 60 1.38 -6.28 0.97
C ASN A 60 -0.04 -5.94 0.52
N MET A 61 -0.19 -5.08 -0.47
CA MET A 61 -1.49 -4.66 -0.98
C MET A 61 -2.04 -5.63 -2.02
N ASN A 62 -3.14 -6.29 -1.70
CA ASN A 62 -3.81 -7.25 -2.59
C ASN A 62 -4.61 -6.57 -3.72
N VAL A 63 -5.15 -5.38 -3.45
CA VAL A 63 -5.95 -4.59 -4.39
C VAL A 63 -5.34 -3.19 -4.46
N ARG A 64 -5.26 -2.65 -5.68
CA ARG A 64 -4.73 -1.31 -5.93
C ARG A 64 -5.66 -0.57 -6.89
N TYR A 65 -6.03 0.64 -6.51
CA TYR A 65 -6.75 1.58 -7.37
C TYR A 65 -5.75 2.62 -7.84
N ILE A 66 -5.49 2.67 -9.14
CA ILE A 66 -4.55 3.62 -9.74
C ILE A 66 -5.37 4.65 -10.51
N PHE A 67 -5.43 5.85 -9.95
CA PHE A 67 -6.06 7.00 -10.59
C PHE A 67 -5.06 7.67 -11.56
N ARG A 68 -5.48 8.76 -12.22
CA ARG A 68 -4.60 9.49 -13.14
C ARG A 68 -3.28 9.84 -12.45
N GLN A 69 -2.18 9.40 -13.04
CA GLN A 69 -0.84 9.73 -12.58
C GLN A 69 -0.32 10.89 -13.45
N ASP A 70 0.12 11.97 -12.81
CA ASP A 70 0.69 13.13 -13.51
C ASP A 70 2.18 12.92 -13.83
N SER A 71 2.80 11.89 -13.24
CA SER A 71 4.21 11.53 -13.37
C SER A 71 4.40 10.15 -14.03
N GLN A 72 5.26 10.10 -15.05
CA GLN A 72 5.55 8.90 -15.86
C GLN A 72 6.15 7.68 -15.11
N PRO A 73 6.93 7.79 -14.01
CA PRO A 73 7.46 6.60 -13.32
C PRO A 73 6.43 5.80 -12.52
N ASP A 74 5.23 6.33 -12.26
CA ASP A 74 4.21 5.66 -11.43
C ASP A 74 3.31 4.69 -12.22
N LEU A 75 3.38 4.75 -13.55
CA LEU A 75 2.82 3.75 -14.46
C LEU A 75 3.73 2.53 -14.42
N GLY A 76 3.52 1.64 -13.46
CA GLY A 76 4.29 0.39 -13.32
C GLY A 76 4.52 -0.29 -14.67
N LYS A 77 5.72 -0.86 -14.87
CA LYS A 77 6.07 -1.55 -16.13
C LYS A 77 4.90 -2.48 -16.53
N PRO A 78 4.43 -2.42 -17.79
CA PRO A 78 3.28 -3.19 -18.22
C PRO A 78 3.50 -4.65 -17.85
N ALA A 79 2.51 -5.25 -17.19
CA ALA A 79 2.52 -6.67 -16.87
C ALA A 79 2.82 -7.43 -18.16
N LYS A 80 3.93 -8.17 -18.20
CA LYS A 80 4.19 -9.07 -19.33
C LYS A 80 3.07 -10.10 -19.35
N THR A 81 2.18 -9.97 -20.32
CA THR A 81 1.21 -11.00 -20.68
C THR A 81 2.01 -12.26 -20.96
N ARG A 82 1.71 -13.32 -20.19
CA ARG A 82 2.10 -14.68 -20.54
C ARG A 82 1.32 -15.13 -21.76
#